data_AF-A0A5K0UY31-F1
#
_entry.id   AF-A0A5K0UY31-F1
#
_cell.length_a   1.000
_cell.length_b   1.000
_cell.length_c   1.000
_cell.angle_alpha   90.00
_cell.angle_beta   90.00
_cell.angle_gamma   90.00
#
_symmetry.space_group_name_H-M   'P 1'
#
loop_
_entity.id
_entity.type
_entity.pdbx_description
1 polymer ?
#
loop_
_entity_poly.entity_id
_entity_poly.type
_entity_poly.pdbx_seq_one_letter_code
_entity_poly.pdbx_strand_id
1 'polypeptide(L)'
;MASSVRRGVLHVLLVLGLLVGVAHGRRVHHVKGFVRTHGTSFTLNGSPFLFNGFNAYWMMHVAAEPSEREKVSSVLQQAAAASMTVARTWAFADGGDRALQTSPGVYDERVFQ
;
A
#
# COMPACT_ATOMS: atom_id res chain seq x y z
N MET A 1 -10.05 -8.61 59.12
CA MET A 1 -9.44 -9.31 57.95
C MET A 1 -10.30 -9.23 56.68
N ALA A 2 -11.62 -9.46 56.73
CA ALA A 2 -12.49 -9.48 55.55
C ALA A 2 -12.58 -8.15 54.74
N SER A 3 -12.40 -6.99 55.37
CA SER A 3 -12.49 -5.68 54.70
C SER A 3 -11.27 -5.33 53.83
N SER A 4 -10.08 -5.81 54.20
CA SER A 4 -8.84 -5.60 53.44
C SER A 4 -8.84 -6.39 52.13
N VAL A 5 -9.31 -7.64 52.19
CA VAL A 5 -9.46 -8.52 51.02
C VAL A 5 -10.45 -7.92 50.00
N ARG A 6 -11.58 -7.38 50.47
CA ARG A 6 -12.57 -6.72 49.59
C ARG A 6 -12.02 -5.50 48.87
N ARG A 7 -11.17 -4.71 49.53
CA ARG A 7 -10.50 -3.55 48.91
C ARG A 7 -9.47 -3.98 47.87
N GLY A 8 -8.69 -5.03 48.14
CA GLY A 8 -7.72 -5.58 47.19
C GLY A 8 -8.38 -6.12 45.91
N VAL A 9 -9.47 -6.87 46.06
CA VAL A 9 -10.24 -7.40 44.90
C VAL A 9 -10.81 -6.26 44.04
N LEU A 10 -11.32 -5.19 44.65
CA LEU A 10 -11.85 -4.04 43.90
C LEU A 10 -10.78 -3.34 43.06
N HIS A 11 -9.56 -3.19 43.58
CA HIS A 11 -8.45 -2.56 42.84
C HIS A 11 -8.00 -3.43 41.66
N VAL A 12 -7.94 -4.75 41.84
CA VAL A 12 -7.60 -5.69 40.76
C VAL A 12 -8.65 -5.64 39.64
N LEU A 13 -9.93 -5.59 39.98
CA LEU A 13 -11.01 -5.46 39.00
C LEU A 13 -10.99 -4.12 38.25
N LEU A 14 -10.65 -3.03 38.93
CA LEU A 14 -10.50 -1.70 38.33
C LEU A 14 -9.32 -1.65 37.34
N VAL A 15 -8.17 -2.23 37.71
CA VAL A 15 -6.99 -2.33 36.85
C VAL A 15 -7.26 -3.22 35.64
N LEU A 16 -7.90 -4.38 35.84
CA LEU A 16 -8.33 -5.25 34.73
C LEU A 16 -9.33 -4.53 33.81
N GLY A 17 -10.30 -3.81 34.37
CA GLY A 17 -11.26 -3.01 33.60
C GLY A 17 -10.59 -1.92 32.76
N LEU A 18 -9.58 -1.24 33.32
CA LEU A 18 -8.78 -0.25 32.59
C LEU A 18 -7.95 -0.88 31.47
N LEU A 19 -7.27 -2.00 31.75
CA LEU A 19 -6.47 -2.73 30.75
C LEU A 19 -7.34 -3.24 29.60
N VAL A 20 -8.54 -3.74 29.90
CA VAL A 20 -9.53 -4.15 28.91
C VAL A 20 -10.02 -2.93 28.11
N GLY A 21 -10.31 -1.81 28.76
CA GLY A 21 -10.74 -0.57 28.09
C GLY A 21 -9.69 0.00 27.13
N VAL A 22 -8.41 -0.05 27.49
CA VAL A 22 -7.28 0.37 26.63
C VAL A 22 -7.08 -0.61 25.47
N ALA A 23 -7.26 -1.91 25.69
CA ALA A 23 -7.18 -2.94 24.65
C ALA A 23 -8.36 -2.90 23.65
N HIS A 24 -9.50 -2.32 24.05
CA HIS A 24 -10.67 -2.11 23.20
C HIS A 24 -10.59 -0.81 22.37
N GLY A 25 -9.38 -0.32 22.09
CA GLY A 25 -9.16 0.71 21.07
C GLY A 25 -10.03 0.40 19.86
N ARG A 26 -10.92 1.34 19.50
CA ARG A 26 -11.92 1.18 18.43
C ARG A 26 -11.26 0.51 17.24
N ARG A 27 -11.66 -0.74 16.94
CA ARG A 27 -11.31 -1.37 15.67
C ARG A 27 -12.00 -0.58 14.57
N VAL A 28 -11.32 0.44 14.06
CA VAL A 28 -11.71 1.08 12.82
C VAL A 28 -11.63 0.00 11.74
N HIS A 29 -12.72 -0.17 11.00
CA HIS A 29 -12.76 -1.09 9.87
C HIS A 29 -11.79 -0.56 8.79
N HIS A 30 -10.53 -0.98 8.86
CA HIS A 30 -9.58 -0.69 7.80
C HIS A 30 -9.88 -1.63 6.63
N VAL A 31 -10.34 -1.10 5.50
CA VAL A 31 -10.27 -1.84 4.21
C VAL A 31 -8.81 -2.24 4.04
N LYS A 32 -8.53 -3.54 4.00
CA LYS A 32 -7.18 -4.07 3.84
C LYS A 32 -6.76 -3.94 2.39
N GLY A 33 -5.45 -3.88 2.14
CA GLY A 33 -4.86 -3.91 0.80
C GLY A 33 -4.69 -2.55 0.10
N PHE A 34 -5.25 -1.47 0.62
CA PHE A 34 -5.08 -0.12 0.04
C PHE A 34 -4.26 0.79 0.95
N VAL A 35 -3.32 1.52 0.35
CA VAL A 35 -2.61 2.63 1.00
C VAL A 35 -3.60 3.77 1.25
N ARG A 36 -3.49 4.42 2.41
CA ARG A 36 -4.32 5.56 2.82
C ARG A 36 -3.49 6.68 3.41
N THR A 37 -4.09 7.86 3.49
CA THR A 37 -3.60 8.96 4.33
C THR A 37 -4.17 8.89 5.74
N HIS A 38 -3.37 9.25 6.74
CA HIS A 38 -3.78 9.53 8.11
C HIS A 38 -3.04 10.79 8.57
N GLY A 39 -3.75 11.93 8.55
CA GLY A 39 -3.11 13.24 8.69
C GLY A 39 -2.09 13.47 7.57
N THR A 40 -0.83 13.70 7.95
CA THR A 40 0.30 13.94 7.04
C THR A 40 1.09 12.69 6.66
N SER A 41 0.64 11.50 7.07
CA SER A 41 1.37 10.24 6.87
C SER A 41 0.57 9.25 6.04
N PHE A 42 1.26 8.29 5.42
CA PHE A 42 0.60 7.15 4.78
C PHE A 42 0.47 5.96 5.74
N THR A 43 -0.55 5.14 5.51
CA THR A 43 -0.81 3.88 6.23
C THR A 43 -1.21 2.77 5.28
N LEU A 44 -0.82 1.53 5.59
CA LEU A 44 -1.24 0.32 4.88
C LEU A 44 -1.64 -0.72 5.93
N ASN A 45 -2.86 -1.27 5.80
CA ASN A 45 -3.40 -2.23 6.75
C ASN A 45 -3.40 -1.77 8.23
N GLY A 46 -3.52 -0.46 8.47
CA GLY A 46 -3.52 0.13 9.82
C GLY A 46 -2.14 0.46 10.39
N SER A 47 -1.06 0.10 9.70
CA SER A 47 0.32 0.42 10.10
C SER A 47 0.87 1.61 9.31
N PRO A 48 1.82 2.39 9.85
CA PRO A 48 2.54 3.41 9.09
C PRO A 48 3.17 2.82 7.83
N PHE A 49 3.05 3.53 6.71
CA PHE A 49 3.64 3.17 5.43
C PHE A 49 4.61 4.26 5.00
N LEU A 50 5.91 3.95 5.07
CA LEU A 50 6.97 4.76 4.48
C LEU A 50 7.40 4.06 3.20
N PHE A 51 7.42 4.78 2.09
CA PHE A 51 7.83 4.21 0.82
C PHE A 51 9.26 4.62 0.48
N ASN A 52 9.99 3.67 -0.09
CA ASN A 52 11.21 3.90 -0.86
C ASN A 52 10.91 3.45 -2.29
N GLY A 53 11.32 4.20 -3.30
CA GLY A 53 10.85 3.94 -4.65
C GLY A 53 11.68 4.56 -5.76
N PHE A 54 11.23 4.36 -6.98
CA PHE A 54 11.91 4.82 -8.19
C PHE A 54 10.92 5.30 -9.26
N ASN A 55 11.43 6.01 -10.25
CA ASN A 55 10.67 6.45 -11.42
C ASN A 55 11.11 5.63 -12.64
N ALA A 56 10.16 5.10 -13.40
CA ALA A 56 10.39 4.35 -14.62
C ALA A 56 9.27 4.60 -15.62
N TYR A 57 9.23 5.82 -16.15
CA TYR A 57 8.19 6.30 -17.07
C TYR A 57 7.99 5.44 -18.32
N TRP A 58 9.02 4.70 -18.72
CA TRP A 58 9.11 3.93 -19.96
C TRP A 58 8.49 2.54 -19.89
N MET A 59 8.11 2.04 -18.70
CA MET A 59 7.72 0.63 -18.51
C MET A 59 6.60 0.18 -19.46
N MET A 60 5.55 0.99 -19.62
CA MET A 60 4.44 0.68 -20.53
C MET A 60 4.89 0.59 -21.99
N HIS A 61 5.70 1.57 -22.44
CA HIS A 61 6.20 1.61 -23.82
C HIS A 61 7.10 0.41 -24.13
N VAL A 62 7.97 0.02 -23.20
CA VAL A 62 8.84 -1.17 -23.34
C VAL A 62 8.03 -2.46 -23.29
N ALA A 63 7.03 -2.56 -22.41
CA ALA A 63 6.17 -3.75 -22.31
C ALA A 63 5.27 -3.99 -23.52
N ALA A 64 4.98 -2.96 -24.32
CA ALA A 64 4.22 -3.05 -25.56
C ALA A 64 4.96 -3.82 -26.67
N GLU A 65 6.28 -4.00 -26.55
CA GLU A 65 7.07 -4.87 -27.41
C GLU A 65 7.26 -6.24 -26.72
N PRO A 66 6.68 -7.34 -27.26
CA PRO A 66 6.74 -8.65 -26.60
C PRO A 66 8.15 -9.14 -26.30
N SER A 67 9.12 -8.88 -27.19
CA SER A 67 10.52 -9.28 -26.99
C SER A 67 11.24 -8.50 -25.89
N GLU A 68 10.69 -7.38 -25.45
CA GLU A 68 11.30 -6.45 -24.49
C GLU A 68 10.61 -6.48 -23.12
N ARG A 69 9.43 -7.10 -23.04
CA ARG A 69 8.58 -7.16 -21.85
C ARG A 69 9.28 -7.73 -20.61
N GLU A 70 10.21 -8.67 -20.80
CA GLU A 70 11.10 -9.21 -19.78
C GLU A 70 11.82 -8.13 -18.96
N LYS A 71 12.21 -7.02 -19.59
CA LYS A 71 12.96 -5.94 -18.95
C LYS A 71 12.18 -5.30 -17.82
N VAL A 72 10.85 -5.23 -17.94
CA VAL A 72 9.96 -4.72 -16.88
C VAL A 72 9.96 -5.67 -15.68
N SER A 73 9.86 -6.98 -15.91
CA SER A 73 9.96 -7.97 -14.83
C SER A 73 11.32 -7.91 -14.13
N SER A 74 12.40 -7.79 -14.90
CA SER A 74 13.76 -7.70 -14.36
C SER A 74 13.95 -6.47 -13.47
N VAL A 75 13.53 -5.27 -13.92
CA VAL A 75 13.67 -4.06 -13.10
C VAL A 75 12.81 -4.10 -11.83
N LEU A 76 11.61 -4.70 -11.89
CA LEU A 76 10.76 -4.91 -10.70
C LEU A 76 11.40 -5.88 -9.71
N GLN A 77 12.03 -6.96 -10.19
CA GLN A 77 12.78 -7.90 -9.35
C GLN A 77 13.99 -7.22 -8.69
N GLN A 78 14.75 -6.43 -9.45
CA GLN A 78 15.89 -5.67 -8.92
C GLN A 78 15.45 -4.65 -7.86
N ALA A 79 14.35 -3.94 -8.10
CA ALA A 79 13.79 -2.99 -7.14
C ALA A 79 13.33 -3.69 -5.84
N ALA A 80 12.67 -4.85 -5.97
CA ALA A 80 12.29 -5.66 -4.82
C ALA A 80 13.52 -6.15 -4.02
N ALA A 81 14.56 -6.62 -4.71
CA ALA A 81 15.83 -7.00 -4.08
C ALA A 81 16.52 -5.83 -3.35
N ALA A 82 16.35 -4.61 -3.86
CA ALA A 82 16.81 -3.37 -3.24
C ALA A 82 15.84 -2.81 -2.16
N SER A 83 14.82 -3.56 -1.75
CA SER A 83 13.81 -3.13 -0.77
C SER A 83 13.05 -1.84 -1.16
N MET A 84 12.88 -1.59 -2.46
CA MET A 84 11.98 -0.55 -2.96
C MET A 84 10.54 -1.09 -3.00
N THR A 85 9.58 -0.26 -2.57
CA THR A 85 8.18 -0.64 -2.39
C THR A 85 7.22 0.09 -3.34
N VAL A 86 7.68 1.12 -4.05
CA VAL A 86 6.86 1.91 -4.98
C VAL A 86 7.61 2.20 -6.28
N ALA A 87 6.92 2.00 -7.41
CA ALA A 87 7.37 2.45 -8.72
C ALA A 87 6.39 3.51 -9.26
N ARG A 88 6.92 4.64 -9.74
CA ARG A 88 6.14 5.64 -10.47
C ARG A 88 6.38 5.49 -11.97
N THR A 89 5.30 5.30 -12.74
CA THR A 89 5.33 5.14 -14.20
C THR A 89 4.23 5.97 -14.86
N TRP A 90 4.24 6.06 -16.19
CA TRP A 90 3.16 6.66 -16.97
C TRP A 90 2.04 5.64 -17.25
N ALA A 91 0.82 6.15 -17.22
CA ALA A 91 -0.40 5.44 -17.61
C ALA A 91 -1.05 6.09 -18.85
N PHE A 92 -0.22 6.70 -19.71
CA PHE A 92 -0.63 7.38 -20.93
C PHE A 92 0.51 7.34 -21.95
N ALA A 93 0.14 7.39 -23.23
CA ALA A 93 1.02 7.61 -24.37
C ALA A 93 0.11 7.94 -25.57
N ASP A 94 0.14 9.20 -26.02
CA ASP A 94 -0.87 9.74 -26.92
C ASP A 94 -0.27 10.03 -28.30
N GLY A 95 -0.74 9.31 -29.33
CA GLY A 95 -0.24 9.43 -30.68
C GLY A 95 1.24 8.99 -30.84
N GLY A 96 1.58 8.44 -32.01
CA GLY A 96 2.95 8.00 -32.30
C GLY A 96 3.23 6.51 -32.04
N ASP A 97 4.51 6.16 -31.98
CA ASP A 97 4.95 4.76 -31.84
C ASP A 97 4.52 4.16 -30.50
N ARG A 98 3.88 2.99 -30.55
CA ARG A 98 3.36 2.25 -29.39
C ARG A 98 2.49 3.13 -28.47
N ALA A 99 1.65 3.98 -29.05
CA ALA A 99 0.70 4.79 -28.30
C ALA A 99 -0.32 3.90 -27.56
N LEU A 100 -0.58 4.22 -26.29
CA LEU A 100 -1.70 3.64 -25.55
C LEU A 100 -3.02 4.18 -26.11
N GLN A 101 -3.08 5.49 -26.34
CA GLN A 101 -4.24 6.16 -26.92
C GLN A 101 -3.89 6.61 -28.35
N THR A 102 -4.41 5.90 -29.35
CA THR A 102 -4.08 6.13 -30.77
C THR A 102 -4.86 7.32 -31.35
N SER A 103 -6.04 7.59 -30.82
CA SER A 103 -6.86 8.78 -31.07
C SER A 103 -7.79 9.02 -29.86
N PRO A 104 -8.46 10.19 -29.72
CA PRO A 104 -9.33 10.49 -28.59
C PRO A 104 -10.35 9.37 -28.28
N GLY A 105 -10.20 8.71 -27.13
CA GLY A 105 -11.08 7.63 -26.67
C GLY A 105 -10.86 6.26 -27.32
N VAL A 106 -9.84 6.10 -28.17
CA VAL A 106 -9.48 4.82 -28.82
C VAL A 106 -8.13 4.34 -28.29
N TYR A 107 -8.10 3.13 -27.75
CA TYR A 107 -6.93 2.56 -27.08
C TYR A 107 -6.38 1.33 -27.80
N ASP A 108 -5.05 1.17 -27.82
CA ASP A 108 -4.39 -0.07 -28.30
C ASP A 108 -4.32 -1.09 -27.15
N GLU A 109 -5.17 -2.13 -27.22
CA GLU A 109 -5.26 -3.18 -26.21
C GLU A 109 -3.93 -3.92 -26.00
N ARG A 110 -3.08 -4.02 -27.04
CA ARG A 110 -1.75 -4.63 -26.91
C ARG A 110 -0.82 -3.82 -26.01
N VAL A 111 -1.00 -2.50 -25.93
CA VAL A 111 -0.26 -1.63 -25.01
C VAL A 111 -0.89 -1.65 -23.61
N PHE A 112 -2.21 -1.88 -23.53
CA PHE A 112 -2.95 -1.97 -22.28
C PHE A 112 -2.64 -3.25 -21.47
N GLN A 113 -2.27 -4.35 -22.15
CA GLN A 113 -2.02 -5.69 -21.59
C GLN A 113 -0.54 -6.05 -21.41
#